data_AF-A0A933IMU7-F1
#
_entry.id   AF-A0A933IMU7-F1
#
_cell.length_a   1.000
_cell.length_b   1.000
_cell.length_c   1.000
_cell.angle_alpha   90.00
_cell.angle_beta   90.00
_cell.angle_gamma   90.00
#
_symmetry.space_group_name_H-M   'P 1'
#
loop_
_entity.id
_entity.type
_entity.pdbx_description
1 polymer ?
#
loop_
_entity_poly.entity_id
_entity_poly.type
_entity_poly.pdbx_seq_one_letter_code
_entity_poly.pdbx_strand_id
1 'polypeptide(L)'
;MDHVPWHFYVDSQGSVTHMSGVQFRRFLYEGGALFPDFADRHVRVVIVFMKLKQRLPSGIARVEFNKYPVDAEGALSKDYWPKMLKDTMEYIVAHHEREKRDAQANVIGYERFSGKGYERRYQWKPDDRTVEILLALIESRAELPPHSLSMPVQYRRETIP
;
A
#
# COMPACT_ATOMS: atom_id res chain seq x y z
N MET A 1 -3.93 -0.32 20.74
CA MET A 1 -2.50 -0.33 20.38
C MET A 1 -2.29 0.81 19.42
N ASP A 2 -1.50 1.80 19.81
CA ASP A 2 -1.30 3.00 19.00
C ASP A 2 -0.38 2.69 17.83
N HIS A 3 -0.75 3.20 16.66
CA HIS A 3 0.05 3.11 15.45
C HIS A 3 0.16 4.46 14.77
N VAL A 4 1.28 4.70 14.09
CA VAL A 4 1.51 5.89 13.28
C VAL A 4 1.85 5.48 11.85
N PRO A 5 1.21 6.07 10.83
CA PRO A 5 1.54 5.78 9.44
C PRO A 5 2.79 6.54 9.02
N TRP A 6 3.79 5.80 8.50
CA TRP A 6 4.93 6.34 7.79
C TRP A 6 4.75 6.08 6.30
N HIS A 7 5.08 7.08 5.47
CA HIS A 7 4.85 7.02 4.04
C HIS A 7 6.19 7.02 3.33
N PHE A 8 6.31 6.17 2.32
CA PHE A 8 7.51 6.07 1.49
C PHE A 8 7.12 6.08 0.04
N TYR A 9 7.85 6.82 -0.77
CA TYR A 9 7.74 6.82 -2.22
C TYR A 9 8.73 5.82 -2.81
N VAL A 10 8.33 5.11 -3.86
CA VAL A 10 9.22 4.23 -4.64
C VAL A 10 9.26 4.72 -6.09
N ASP A 11 10.44 5.08 -6.56
CA ASP A 11 10.65 5.55 -7.93
C ASP A 11 10.74 4.40 -8.94
N SER A 12 10.89 4.76 -10.22
CA SER A 12 11.04 3.80 -11.32
C SER A 12 12.31 2.92 -11.24
N GLN A 13 13.33 3.36 -10.50
CA GLN A 13 14.59 2.63 -10.30
C GLN A 13 14.58 1.76 -9.04
N GLY A 14 13.47 1.76 -8.29
CA GLY A 14 13.33 1.02 -7.04
C GLY A 14 13.97 1.71 -5.84
N SER A 15 14.33 3.00 -5.93
CA SER A 15 14.77 3.76 -4.77
C SER A 15 13.59 4.07 -3.88
N VAL A 16 13.78 3.91 -2.57
CA VAL A 16 12.74 4.17 -1.57
C VAL A 16 13.08 5.43 -0.80
N THR A 17 12.16 6.39 -0.75
CA THR A 17 12.37 7.68 -0.09
C THR A 17 11.24 7.98 0.89
N HIS A 18 11.56 8.37 2.12
CA HIS A 18 10.55 8.76 3.09
C HIS A 18 9.82 10.05 2.65
N MET A 19 8.51 10.06 2.83
CA MET A 19 7.63 11.18 2.54
C MET A 19 6.87 11.59 3.81
N SER A 20 6.81 12.88 4.11
CA SER A 20 6.00 13.37 5.23
C SER A 20 4.51 13.15 4.97
N GLY A 21 3.73 12.96 6.04
CA GLY A 21 2.26 12.85 5.90
C GLY A 21 1.62 14.10 5.28
N VAL A 22 2.25 15.27 5.40
CA VAL A 22 1.81 16.51 4.74
C VAL A 22 2.00 16.39 3.23
N GLN A 23 3.20 16.01 2.76
CA GLN A 23 3.46 15.78 1.33
C GLN A 23 2.50 14.73 0.75
N PHE A 24 2.29 13.62 1.47
CA PHE A 24 1.37 12.59 1.01
C PHE A 24 -0.08 13.10 0.88
N ARG A 25 -0.59 13.87 1.85
CA ARG A 25 -1.92 14.47 1.75
C ARG A 25 -2.03 15.47 0.60
N ARG A 26 -1.01 16.31 0.40
CA ARG A 26 -0.98 17.26 -0.73
C ARG A 26 -1.04 16.54 -2.07
N PHE A 27 -0.29 15.45 -2.22
CA PHE A 27 -0.39 14.60 -3.41
C PHE A 27 -1.82 14.10 -3.63
N LEU A 28 -2.46 13.59 -2.57
CA LEU A 28 -3.78 12.99 -2.65
C LEU A 28 -4.92 13.97 -2.97
N TYR A 29 -4.83 15.21 -2.50
CA TYR A 29 -5.97 16.15 -2.48
C TYR A 29 -5.70 17.48 -3.18
N GLU A 30 -4.44 17.92 -3.26
CA GLU A 30 -4.07 19.24 -3.79
C GLU A 30 -3.45 19.14 -5.20
N GLY A 31 -3.23 17.93 -5.71
CA GLY A 31 -2.78 17.72 -7.10
C GLY A 31 -1.37 18.21 -7.40
N GLY A 32 -0.56 18.49 -6.38
CA GLY A 32 0.83 18.92 -6.56
C GLY A 32 1.71 17.78 -7.07
N ALA A 33 2.46 18.03 -8.15
CA ALA A 33 3.51 17.14 -8.62
C ALA A 33 4.65 17.10 -7.58
N LEU A 34 4.72 16.03 -6.79
CA LEU A 34 5.71 15.85 -5.74
C LEU A 34 6.79 14.82 -6.09
N PHE A 35 6.62 14.10 -7.20
CA PHE A 35 7.44 12.94 -7.55
C PHE A 35 8.10 13.16 -8.91
N PRO A 36 9.43 13.33 -8.95
CA PRO A 36 10.13 13.62 -10.20
C PRO A 36 10.14 12.44 -11.18
N ASP A 37 10.07 11.20 -10.69
CA ASP A 37 10.29 9.98 -11.48
C ASP A 37 9.20 8.92 -11.29
N PHE A 38 7.99 9.16 -11.78
CA PHE A 38 6.89 8.20 -11.61
C PHE A 38 6.97 7.02 -12.61
N ALA A 39 6.78 5.80 -12.10
CA ALA A 39 6.90 4.55 -12.87
C ALA A 39 5.63 4.27 -13.68
N ASP A 40 5.72 4.16 -15.00
CA ASP A 40 4.63 3.66 -15.84
C ASP A 40 3.27 4.37 -15.62
N ARG A 41 3.28 5.72 -15.49
CA ARG A 41 2.11 6.56 -15.16
C ARG A 41 1.48 6.25 -13.80
N HIS A 42 2.24 5.68 -12.88
CA HIS A 42 1.84 5.44 -11.50
C HIS A 42 2.90 5.92 -10.53
N VAL A 43 2.45 6.51 -9.42
CA VAL A 43 3.27 6.75 -8.24
C VAL A 43 3.10 5.56 -7.31
N ARG A 44 4.21 4.91 -6.93
CA ARG A 44 4.21 3.81 -5.96
C ARG A 44 4.48 4.38 -4.57
N VAL A 45 3.60 4.08 -3.62
CA VAL A 45 3.74 4.50 -2.22
C VAL A 45 3.63 3.29 -1.32
N VAL A 46 4.49 3.22 -0.32
CA VAL A 46 4.40 2.27 0.78
C VAL A 46 3.91 2.99 2.02
N ILE A 47 2.83 2.49 2.62
CA ILE A 47 2.33 2.97 3.91
C ILE A 47 2.66 1.92 4.96
N VAL A 48 3.50 2.31 5.92
CA VAL A 48 3.95 1.46 7.01
C VAL A 48 3.27 1.91 8.29
N PHE A 49 2.44 1.05 8.86
CA PHE A 49 1.77 1.31 10.13
C PHE A 49 2.71 0.85 11.26
N MET A 50 3.44 1.79 11.85
CA MET A 50 4.41 1.53 12.90
C MET A 50 3.71 1.38 14.25
N LYS A 51 3.96 0.27 14.96
CA LYS A 51 3.54 0.06 16.34
C LYS A 51 4.33 0.95 17.27
N LEU A 52 3.63 1.60 18.20
CA LEU A 52 4.27 2.41 19.23
C LEU A 52 4.27 1.68 20.58
N LYS A 53 5.41 1.69 21.26
CA LYS A 53 5.57 1.31 22.67
C LYS A 53 6.19 2.49 23.39
N GLN A 54 5.50 3.00 24.42
CA GLN A 54 5.94 4.21 25.14
C GLN A 54 6.23 5.40 24.18
N ARG A 55 5.38 5.57 23.16
CA ARG A 55 5.51 6.58 22.08
C ARG A 55 6.71 6.42 21.14
N LEU A 56 7.48 5.34 21.27
CA LEU A 56 8.60 5.02 20.37
C LEU A 56 8.22 3.89 19.40
N PRO A 57 8.72 3.92 18.14
CA PRO A 57 8.52 2.82 17.21
C PRO A 57 9.09 1.51 17.78
N SER A 58 8.34 0.42 17.64
CA SER A 58 8.70 -0.88 18.24
C SER A 58 8.51 -2.07 17.29
N GLY A 59 7.89 -1.84 16.13
CA GLY A 59 7.63 -2.88 15.16
C GLY A 59 6.67 -2.41 14.08
N ILE A 60 6.44 -3.27 13.09
CA ILE A 60 5.51 -3.03 11.99
C ILE A 60 4.21 -3.77 12.28
N ALA A 61 3.07 -3.06 12.25
CA ALA A 61 1.74 -3.67 12.37
C ALA A 61 1.24 -4.16 11.01
N ARG A 62 1.40 -3.31 9.99
CA ARG A 62 0.88 -3.52 8.65
C ARG A 62 1.72 -2.73 7.66
N VAL A 63 1.80 -3.24 6.43
CA VAL A 63 2.38 -2.53 5.29
C VAL A 63 1.37 -2.57 4.15
N GLU A 64 1.23 -1.46 3.44
CA GLU A 64 0.41 -1.37 2.24
C GLU A 64 1.26 -0.87 1.09
N PHE A 65 1.31 -1.64 0.00
CA PHE A 65 2.03 -1.29 -1.23
C PHE A 65 1.02 -0.76 -2.25
N ASN A 66 0.79 0.54 -2.23
CA ASN A 66 -0.22 1.21 -3.04
C ASN A 66 0.41 1.78 -4.32
N LYS A 67 -0.37 1.81 -5.40
CA LYS A 67 -0.03 2.53 -6.63
C LYS A 67 -1.15 3.48 -7.00
N TYR A 68 -0.78 4.69 -7.37
CA TYR A 68 -1.68 5.79 -7.67
C TYR A 68 -1.50 6.20 -9.12
N PRO A 69 -2.53 6.10 -9.97
CA PRO A 69 -2.44 6.55 -11.35
C PRO A 69 -2.28 8.07 -11.40
N VAL A 70 -1.34 8.54 -12.22
CA VAL A 70 -1.06 9.97 -12.41
C VAL A 70 -1.21 10.39 -13.87
N ASP A 71 -1.42 11.67 -14.10
CA ASP A 71 -1.39 12.29 -15.43
C ASP A 71 0.05 12.55 -15.92
N ALA A 72 0.19 13.26 -17.05
CA ALA A 72 1.50 13.51 -17.66
C ALA A 72 2.35 14.47 -16.80
N GLU A 73 1.69 15.26 -15.96
CA GLU A 73 2.27 16.22 -15.04
C GLU A 73 2.61 15.58 -13.68
N GLY A 74 2.28 14.31 -13.47
CA GLY A 74 2.52 13.58 -12.23
C GLY A 74 1.50 13.88 -11.13
N ALA A 75 0.40 14.57 -11.45
CA ALA A 75 -0.71 14.80 -10.54
C ALA A 75 -1.62 13.57 -10.50
N LEU A 76 -2.28 13.34 -9.36
CA LEU A 76 -3.22 12.24 -9.20
C LEU A 76 -4.34 12.34 -10.24
N SER A 77 -4.60 11.24 -10.96
CA SER A 77 -5.65 11.20 -11.97
C SER A 77 -7.00 11.62 -11.40
N LYS A 78 -7.71 12.53 -12.08
CA LYS A 78 -9.01 13.07 -11.64
C LYS A 78 -10.06 11.98 -11.38
N ASP A 79 -9.99 10.89 -12.13
CA ASP A 79 -10.91 9.77 -12.00
C ASP A 79 -10.56 8.81 -10.85
N TYR A 80 -9.40 8.98 -10.20
CA TYR A 80 -8.92 8.05 -9.20
C TYR A 80 -9.91 7.89 -8.05
N TRP A 81 -10.31 8.99 -7.41
CA TRP A 81 -11.21 8.94 -6.25
C TRP A 81 -12.59 8.38 -6.59
N PRO A 82 -13.29 8.85 -7.66
CA PRO A 82 -14.55 8.25 -8.09
C PRO A 82 -14.45 6.74 -8.38
N LYS A 83 -13.41 6.31 -9.10
CA LYS A 83 -13.21 4.89 -9.44
C LYS A 83 -12.87 4.06 -8.20
N MET A 84 -11.97 4.55 -7.34
CA MET A 84 -11.58 3.85 -6.13
C MET A 84 -12.76 3.69 -5.17
N LEU A 85 -13.58 4.73 -4.98
CA LEU A 85 -14.78 4.63 -4.14
C LEU A 85 -15.76 3.60 -4.70
N LYS A 86 -16.02 3.63 -6.01
CA LYS A 86 -16.88 2.66 -6.68
C LYS A 86 -16.35 1.23 -6.50
N ASP A 87 -15.09 0.98 -6.84
CA ASP A 87 -14.47 -0.34 -6.76
C ASP A 87 -14.41 -0.86 -5.30
N THR A 88 -14.21 0.03 -4.33
CA THR A 88 -14.23 -0.31 -2.89
C THR A 88 -15.64 -0.70 -2.44
N MET A 89 -16.66 0.03 -2.86
CA MET A 89 -18.04 -0.31 -2.55
C MET A 89 -18.44 -1.65 -3.17
N GLU A 90 -18.07 -1.90 -4.44
CA GLU A 90 -18.28 -3.18 -5.10
C GLU A 90 -17.59 -4.34 -4.35
N TYR A 91 -16.37 -4.12 -3.86
CA TYR A 91 -15.65 -5.08 -3.04
C TYR A 91 -16.34 -5.35 -1.70
N ILE A 92 -16.75 -4.30 -0.97
CA ILE A 92 -17.45 -4.42 0.31
C ILE A 92 -18.78 -5.18 0.14
N VAL A 93 -19.56 -4.86 -0.89
CA VAL A 93 -20.82 -5.54 -1.20
C VAL A 93 -20.58 -7.01 -1.54
N ALA A 94 -19.58 -7.31 -2.36
CA ALA A 94 -19.20 -8.69 -2.68
C ALA A 94 -18.87 -9.50 -1.41
N HIS A 95 -18.22 -8.87 -0.43
CA HIS A 95 -17.83 -9.52 0.82
C HIS A 95 -19.00 -9.65 1.82
N HIS A 96 -19.90 -8.66 1.90
CA HIS A 96 -21.05 -8.66 2.82
C HIS A 96 -22.21 -9.55 2.34
N GLU A 97 -22.41 -9.67 1.02
CA GLU A 97 -23.49 -10.51 0.48
C GLU A 97 -23.10 -12.00 0.37
N ARG A 98 -21.94 -12.38 0.92
CA ARG A 98 -21.38 -13.74 0.91
C ARG A 98 -22.40 -14.80 1.31
N GLU A 99 -23.03 -14.65 2.48
CA GLU A 99 -23.99 -15.64 2.99
C GLU A 99 -25.25 -15.76 2.13
N LYS A 100 -25.69 -14.66 1.50
CA LYS A 100 -26.88 -14.66 0.63
C LYS A 100 -26.59 -15.20 -0.77
N ARG A 101 -25.40 -14.97 -1.31
CA ARG A 101 -25.04 -15.34 -2.69
C ARG A 101 -24.40 -16.72 -2.79
N ASP A 102 -23.66 -17.17 -1.79
CA ASP A 102 -23.12 -18.55 -1.74
C ASP A 102 -24.24 -19.60 -1.59
N ALA A 103 -25.45 -19.18 -1.17
CA ALA A 103 -26.66 -19.99 -1.18
C ALA A 103 -27.23 -20.24 -2.61
N GLN A 104 -26.76 -19.50 -3.63
CA GLN A 104 -27.10 -19.74 -5.03
C GLN A 104 -26.01 -20.57 -5.71
N ALA A 105 -26.36 -21.79 -6.11
CA ALA A 105 -25.44 -22.83 -6.61
C ALA A 105 -24.58 -22.46 -7.85
N ASN A 106 -24.80 -21.30 -8.48
CA ASN A 106 -24.18 -20.91 -9.75
C ASN A 106 -23.26 -19.68 -9.67
N VAL A 107 -22.99 -19.11 -8.49
CA VAL A 107 -22.12 -17.93 -8.34
C VAL A 107 -20.82 -18.31 -7.63
N ILE A 108 -19.91 -18.98 -8.34
CA ILE A 108 -18.58 -19.31 -7.80
C ILE A 108 -17.58 -18.21 -8.18
N GLY A 109 -17.01 -17.53 -7.17
CA GLY A 109 -15.76 -16.78 -7.33
C GLY A 109 -15.86 -15.27 -7.55
N TYR A 110 -17.04 -14.64 -7.44
CA TYR A 110 -17.21 -13.19 -7.62
C TYR A 110 -16.30 -12.37 -6.68
N GLU A 111 -16.16 -12.78 -5.42
CA GLU A 111 -15.25 -12.17 -4.44
C GLU A 111 -13.77 -12.32 -4.81
N ARG A 112 -13.35 -13.51 -5.24
CA ARG A 112 -11.97 -13.74 -5.72
C ARG A 112 -11.65 -12.88 -6.94
N PHE A 113 -12.63 -12.64 -7.81
CA PHE A 113 -12.46 -11.77 -8.97
C PHE A 113 -12.46 -10.29 -8.61
N SER A 114 -13.37 -9.84 -7.73
CA SER A 114 -13.44 -8.42 -7.30
C SER A 114 -12.24 -8.03 -6.43
N GLY A 115 -11.82 -8.89 -5.50
CA GLY A 115 -10.61 -8.70 -4.67
C GLY A 115 -9.33 -8.66 -5.51
N LYS A 116 -9.13 -9.64 -6.40
CA LYS A 116 -7.98 -9.63 -7.33
C LYS A 116 -8.01 -8.43 -8.28
N GLY A 117 -9.20 -7.99 -8.70
CA GLY A 117 -9.38 -6.79 -9.53
C GLY A 117 -9.00 -5.51 -8.78
N TYR A 118 -9.35 -5.41 -7.50
CA TYR A 118 -8.97 -4.30 -6.64
C TYR A 118 -7.46 -4.27 -6.38
N GLU A 119 -6.87 -5.38 -5.90
CA GLU A 119 -5.44 -5.48 -5.65
C GLU A 119 -4.63 -5.17 -6.92
N ARG A 120 -5.02 -5.73 -8.07
CA ARG A 120 -4.34 -5.46 -9.34
C ARG A 120 -4.42 -3.99 -9.74
N ARG A 121 -5.50 -3.27 -9.42
CA ARG A 121 -5.67 -1.86 -9.79
C ARG A 121 -4.95 -0.91 -8.84
N TYR A 122 -4.99 -1.18 -7.54
CA TYR A 122 -4.58 -0.23 -6.51
C TYR A 122 -3.33 -0.62 -5.74
N GLN A 123 -2.91 -1.89 -5.83
CA GLN A 123 -1.72 -2.39 -5.16
C GLN A 123 -0.66 -2.86 -6.16
N TRP A 124 0.57 -2.91 -5.66
CA TRP A 124 1.70 -3.51 -6.37
C TRP A 124 2.44 -4.45 -5.43
N LYS A 125 3.17 -5.40 -6.00
CA LYS A 125 3.99 -6.32 -5.22
C LYS A 125 5.43 -5.85 -5.28
N PRO A 126 6.08 -5.57 -4.15
CA PRO A 126 7.49 -5.24 -4.12
C PRO A 126 8.34 -6.46 -4.46
N ASP A 127 9.53 -6.20 -4.99
CA ASP A 127 10.60 -7.19 -5.03
C ASP A 127 11.36 -7.23 -3.69
N ASP A 128 12.20 -8.25 -3.51
CA ASP A 128 12.92 -8.48 -2.27
C ASP A 128 13.88 -7.31 -1.96
N ARG A 129 14.51 -6.74 -3.00
CA ARG A 129 15.39 -5.57 -2.88
C ARG A 129 14.66 -4.35 -2.32
N THR A 130 13.46 -4.06 -2.82
CA THR A 130 12.64 -2.94 -2.33
C THR A 130 12.27 -3.14 -0.87
N VAL A 131 11.94 -4.38 -0.48
CA VAL A 131 11.62 -4.73 0.91
C VAL A 131 12.84 -4.53 1.82
N GLU A 132 14.02 -4.97 1.40
CA GLU A 132 15.27 -4.81 2.15
C GLU A 132 15.60 -3.32 2.37
N ILE A 133 15.56 -2.51 1.31
CA ILE A 133 15.81 -1.06 1.39
C ILE A 133 14.79 -0.40 2.33
N LEU A 134 13.51 -0.75 2.20
CA LEU A 134 12.44 -0.21 3.03
C LEU A 134 12.68 -0.53 4.52
N LEU A 135 13.00 -1.78 4.86
CA LEU A 135 13.24 -2.19 6.24
C LEU A 135 14.46 -1.45 6.81
N ALA A 136 15.57 -1.38 6.08
CA ALA A 136 16.76 -0.66 6.51
C ALA A 136 16.48 0.84 6.76
N LEU A 137 15.67 1.48 5.91
CA LEU A 137 15.26 2.86 6.10
C LEU A 137 14.36 3.05 7.32
N ILE A 138 13.43 2.12 7.58
CA ILE A 138 12.58 2.17 8.77
C ILE A 138 13.44 2.00 10.03
N GLU A 139 14.35 1.03 10.05
CA GLU A 139 15.24 0.77 11.18
C GLU A 139 16.12 1.97 11.48
N SER A 140 16.77 2.53 10.44
CA SER A 140 17.57 3.75 10.56
C SER A 140 16.76 4.93 11.12
N ARG A 141 15.55 5.15 10.59
CA ARG A 141 14.67 6.23 11.05
C ARG A 141 14.11 6.02 12.46
N ALA A 142 13.90 4.78 12.85
CA ALA A 142 13.38 4.39 14.15
C ALA A 142 14.48 4.21 15.21
N GLU A 143 15.76 4.38 14.84
CA GLU A 143 16.92 4.09 15.67
C GLU A 143 16.91 2.66 16.23
N LEU A 144 16.42 1.71 15.42
CA LEU A 144 16.37 0.31 15.76
C LEU A 144 17.62 -0.42 15.25
N PRO A 145 18.04 -1.53 15.91
CA PRO A 145 19.12 -2.35 15.42
C PRO A 145 18.86 -2.85 13.98
N PRO A 146 19.89 -2.97 13.14
CA PRO A 146 19.75 -3.59 11.83
C PRO A 146 19.16 -5.00 11.92
N HIS A 147 18.26 -5.34 11.00
CA HIS A 147 17.58 -6.65 10.90
C HIS A 147 16.69 -7.00 12.12
N SER A 148 16.28 -6.01 12.92
CA SER A 148 15.34 -6.21 14.02
C SER A 148 13.88 -6.22 13.56
N LEU A 149 13.60 -5.64 12.40
CA LEU A 149 12.28 -5.63 11.79
C LEU A 149 12.13 -6.74 10.75
N SER A 150 10.90 -7.16 10.56
CA SER A 150 10.52 -8.08 9.49
C SER A 150 9.16 -7.70 8.95
N MET A 151 8.91 -8.07 7.70
CA MET A 151 7.60 -7.89 7.09
C MET A 151 6.53 -8.67 7.88
N PRO A 152 5.30 -8.12 8.00
CA PRO A 152 4.17 -8.86 8.55
C PRO A 152 3.92 -10.17 7.80
N VAL A 153 3.33 -11.16 8.48
CA VAL A 153 3.11 -12.52 7.96
C VAL A 153 2.48 -12.54 6.56
N GLN A 154 1.56 -11.62 6.27
CA GLN A 154 0.89 -11.49 4.97
C GLN A 154 1.85 -11.21 3.77
N TYR A 155 3.11 -10.85 4.04
CA TYR A 155 4.15 -10.63 3.02
C TYR A 155 5.38 -11.53 3.20
N ARG A 156 5.41 -12.39 4.22
CA ARG A 156 6.46 -13.41 4.34
C ARG A 156 6.12 -14.49 3.32
N ARG A 157 7.00 -14.71 2.33
CA ARG A 157 6.91 -15.93 1.52
C ARG A 157 7.04 -17.10 2.49
N GLU A 158 6.08 -18.03 2.46
CA GLU A 158 6.27 -19.33 3.09
C GLU A 158 7.55 -19.92 2.49
N THR A 159 8.59 -20.02 3.30
CA THR A 159 9.69 -20.92 3.02
C THR A 159 9.09 -22.30 3.20
N ILE A 160 8.57 -22.87 2.11
CA ILE A 160 8.27 -24.30 2.08
C ILE A 160 9.65 -24.98 2.22
N PRO A 161 9.87 -25.78 3.27
CA PRO A 161 11.13 -26.51 3.47
C PRO A 161 11.39 -27.52 2.36
#